data_AF-A0AAJ2FRX2-F1
#
_entry.id   AF-A0AAJ2FRX2-F1
#
_cell.length_a   1.000
_cell.length_b   1.000
_cell.length_c   1.000
_cell.angle_alpha   90.00
_cell.angle_beta   90.00
_cell.angle_gamma   90.00
#
_symmetry.space_group_name_H-M   'P 1'
#
loop_
_entity.id
_entity.type
_entity.pdbx_description
1 polymer ?
#
loop_
_entity_poly.entity_id
_entity_poly.type
_entity_poly.pdbx_seq_one_letter_code
_entity_poly.pdbx_strand_id
1 'polypeptide(L)'
;MPHSPAPIPADQLPPPTPPLPGSLQETWQDIANRLEQAGDWSALERRTAHAQGWSAALSQAQVIDLDTFHALVRVREDLHARVTQRLLEAEQ
;
A
#
# COMPACT_ATOMS: atom_id res chain seq x y z
N MET A 1 -26.73 11.10 47.83
CA MET A 1 -25.89 9.99 47.32
C MET A 1 -25.72 10.19 45.82
N PRO A 2 -24.51 10.39 45.28
CA PRO A 2 -24.31 10.46 43.83
C PRO A 2 -24.41 9.05 43.22
N HIS A 3 -25.21 8.90 42.18
CA HIS A 3 -25.33 7.65 41.42
C HIS A 3 -24.10 7.51 40.51
N SER A 4 -23.29 6.47 40.71
CA SER A 4 -22.28 6.07 39.74
C SER A 4 -22.96 5.59 38.44
N PRO A 5 -22.54 6.06 37.25
CA PRO A 5 -23.06 5.53 36.00
C PRO A 5 -22.66 4.05 35.85
N ALA A 6 -23.61 3.25 35.37
CA ALA A 6 -23.39 1.83 35.11
C ALA A 6 -22.32 1.63 34.02
N PRO A 7 -21.51 0.56 34.09
CA PRO A 7 -20.52 0.26 33.05
C PRO A 7 -21.20 -0.02 31.72
N ILE A 8 -20.71 0.59 30.65
CA ILE A 8 -21.22 0.41 29.30
C ILE A 8 -20.87 -1.02 28.84
N PRO A 9 -21.83 -1.83 28.37
CA PRO A 9 -21.57 -3.15 27.82
C PRO A 9 -20.59 -3.09 26.65
N ALA A 10 -19.64 -4.02 26.57
CA ALA A 10 -18.64 -4.07 25.49
C ALA A 10 -19.26 -4.15 24.07
N ASP A 11 -20.51 -4.58 23.98
CA ASP A 11 -21.32 -4.65 22.76
C ASP A 11 -21.78 -3.27 22.24
N GLN A 12 -21.71 -2.23 23.08
CA GLN A 12 -22.02 -0.85 22.72
C GLN A 12 -20.78 -0.02 22.38
N LEU A 13 -19.59 -0.64 22.37
CA LEU A 13 -18.40 0.03 21.87
C LEU A 13 -18.52 0.13 20.35
N PRO A 14 -18.24 1.31 19.74
CA PRO A 14 -18.13 1.40 18.29
C PRO A 14 -17.09 0.36 17.82
N PRO A 15 -17.31 -0.26 16.65
CA PRO A 15 -16.32 -1.19 16.10
C PRO A 15 -14.96 -0.49 16.09
N PRO A 16 -13.87 -1.19 16.46
CA PRO A 16 -12.55 -0.59 16.45
C PRO A 16 -12.31 -0.03 15.06
N THR A 17 -12.03 1.27 14.99
CA THR A 17 -11.65 1.93 13.74
C THR A 17 -10.53 1.08 13.13
N PRO A 18 -10.66 0.61 11.88
CA PRO A 18 -9.59 -0.15 11.25
C PRO A 18 -8.30 0.68 11.37
N PRO A 19 -7.14 0.04 11.65
CA PRO A 19 -5.91 0.77 11.82
C PRO A 19 -5.71 1.66 10.60
N LEU A 20 -5.56 2.96 10.85
CA LEU A 20 -5.19 3.91 9.81
C LEU A 20 -3.92 3.37 9.14
N PRO A 21 -3.82 3.44 7.80
CA PRO A 21 -2.55 3.17 7.17
C PRO A 21 -1.49 4.05 7.84
N GLY A 22 -0.28 3.50 8.03
CA GLY A 22 0.85 4.27 8.53
C GLY A 22 1.14 5.48 7.64
N SER A 23 2.25 6.16 7.88
CA SER A 23 2.69 7.25 7.00
C SER A 23 2.64 6.86 5.52
N LEU A 24 2.48 7.84 4.62
CA LEU A 24 2.49 7.60 3.17
C LEU A 24 3.77 6.84 2.74
N GLN A 25 4.88 7.11 3.42
CA GLN A 25 6.14 6.41 3.22
C GLN A 25 6.05 4.93 3.61
N GLU A 26 5.48 4.58 4.76
CA GLU A 26 5.27 3.18 5.16
C GLU A 26 4.33 2.45 4.20
N THR A 27 3.27 3.13 3.76
CA THR A 27 2.33 2.58 2.78
C THR A 27 3.03 2.30 1.44
N TRP A 28 3.85 3.24 0.97
CA TRP A 28 4.66 3.04 -0.23
C TRP A 28 5.64 1.89 -0.07
N GLN A 29 6.31 1.78 1.08
CA GLN A 29 7.24 0.70 1.35
C GLN A 29 6.55 -0.67 1.32
N ASP A 30 5.35 -0.80 1.90
CA ASP A 30 4.56 -2.04 1.81
C ASP A 30 4.19 -2.38 0.36
N ILE A 31 3.74 -1.40 -0.42
CA ILE A 31 3.43 -1.58 -1.84
C ILE A 31 4.66 -2.05 -2.62
N ALA A 32 5.81 -1.42 -2.43
CA ALA A 32 7.07 -1.76 -3.07
C ALA A 32 7.52 -3.19 -2.69
N ASN A 33 7.47 -3.53 -1.40
CA ASN A 33 7.82 -4.87 -0.90
C ASN A 33 6.91 -5.94 -1.50
N ARG A 34 5.61 -5.68 -1.58
CA ARG A 34 4.68 -6.61 -2.22
C ARG A 34 5.04 -6.77 -3.70
N LEU A 35 5.31 -5.70 -4.42
CA LEU A 35 5.70 -5.79 -5.83
C LEU A 35 6.97 -6.63 -6.01
N GLU A 36 7.98 -6.41 -5.18
CA GLU A 36 9.24 -7.17 -5.18
C GLU A 36 9.05 -8.67 -4.88
N GLN A 37 8.03 -9.02 -4.10
CA GLN A 37 7.70 -10.40 -3.71
C GLN A 37 6.69 -11.06 -4.67
N ALA A 38 6.46 -10.53 -5.88
CA ALA A 38 5.57 -11.21 -6.82
C ALA A 38 6.18 -12.56 -7.25
N GLY A 39 5.46 -13.65 -7.00
CA GLY A 39 5.91 -15.02 -7.27
C GLY A 39 5.51 -15.55 -8.64
N ASP A 40 4.68 -14.82 -9.37
CA ASP A 40 4.18 -15.19 -10.69
C ASP A 40 3.81 -13.93 -11.50
N TRP A 41 3.62 -14.11 -12.81
CA TRP A 41 3.29 -13.04 -13.76
C TRP A 41 2.00 -12.30 -13.40
N SER A 42 0.96 -13.01 -12.94
CA SER A 42 -0.33 -12.41 -12.59
C SER A 42 -0.25 -11.59 -11.29
N ALA A 43 0.57 -12.03 -10.33
CA ALA A 43 0.88 -11.26 -9.13
C ALA A 43 1.67 -9.99 -9.47
N LEU A 44 2.63 -10.07 -10.39
CA LEU A 44 3.44 -8.92 -10.81
C LEU A 44 2.56 -7.84 -11.46
N GLU A 45 1.70 -8.24 -12.40
CA GLU A 45 0.78 -7.33 -13.09
C GLU A 45 -0.15 -6.60 -12.11
N ARG A 46 -0.85 -7.35 -11.24
CA ARG A 46 -1.80 -6.77 -10.28
C ARG A 46 -1.12 -5.83 -9.29
N ARG A 47 0.07 -6.18 -8.79
CA ARG A 47 0.81 -5.36 -7.82
C ARG A 47 1.37 -4.10 -8.47
N THR A 48 1.80 -4.19 -9.73
CA THR A 48 2.23 -3.02 -10.52
C THR A 48 1.07 -2.06 -10.77
N ALA A 49 -0.09 -2.59 -11.18
CA ALA A 49 -1.31 -1.79 -11.38
C ALA A 49 -1.75 -1.10 -10.07
N HIS A 50 -1.69 -1.80 -8.94
CA HIS A 50 -1.99 -1.21 -7.64
C HIS A 50 -1.03 -0.07 -7.28
N ALA A 51 0.28 -0.27 -7.45
CA ALA A 51 1.28 0.77 -7.19
C ALA A 51 1.07 2.01 -8.07
N GLN A 52 0.72 1.82 -9.34
CA GLN A 52 0.37 2.90 -10.27
C GLN A 52 -0.90 3.65 -9.85
N GLY A 53 -1.97 2.92 -9.52
CA GLY A 53 -3.22 3.54 -9.09
C GLY A 53 -3.04 4.37 -7.81
N TRP A 54 -2.26 3.85 -6.86
CA TRP A 54 -1.97 4.55 -5.61
C TRP A 54 -1.18 5.84 -5.83
N SER A 55 -0.08 5.81 -6.59
CA SER A 55 0.72 7.03 -6.84
C SER A 55 -0.05 8.06 -7.68
N ALA A 56 -0.85 7.61 -8.65
CA ALA A 56 -1.71 8.49 -9.44
C ALA A 56 -2.78 9.17 -8.58
N ALA A 57 -3.42 8.44 -7.66
CA ALA A 57 -4.42 9.00 -6.75
C ALA A 57 -3.82 10.08 -5.84
N LEU A 58 -2.62 9.86 -5.30
CA LEU A 58 -1.92 10.86 -4.49
C LEU A 58 -1.57 12.12 -5.28
N SER A 59 -1.12 11.96 -6.53
CA SER A 59 -0.81 13.10 -7.41
C SER A 59 -2.08 13.88 -7.76
N GLN A 60 -3.18 13.19 -8.11
CA GLN A 60 -4.46 13.82 -8.43
C GLN A 60 -5.06 14.55 -7.23
N ALA A 61 -4.90 14.00 -6.03
CA ALA A 61 -5.31 14.62 -4.78
C ALA A 61 -4.34 15.73 -4.30
N GLN A 62 -3.26 16.01 -5.04
CA GLN A 62 -2.22 17.00 -4.70
C GLN A 62 -1.58 16.75 -3.32
N VAL A 63 -1.54 15.49 -2.89
CA VAL A 63 -0.88 15.06 -1.64
C VAL A 63 0.64 15.01 -1.83
N ILE A 64 1.08 14.71 -3.05
CA ILE A 64 2.48 14.71 -3.46
C ILE A 64 2.66 15.65 -4.66
N ASP A 65 3.86 16.22 -4.79
CA ASP A 65 4.23 17.01 -5.96
C ASP A 65 4.61 16.12 -7.16
N LEU A 66 4.79 16.77 -8.31
CA LEU A 66 5.10 16.08 -9.57
C LEU A 66 6.47 15.38 -9.56
N ASP A 67 7.48 15.96 -8.89
CA ASP A 67 8.80 15.34 -8.79
C ASP A 67 8.73 14.07 -7.94
N THR A 68 8.05 14.14 -6.79
CA THR A 68 7.77 12.97 -5.95
C THR A 68 7.01 11.90 -6.74
N PHE A 69 5.99 12.26 -7.52
CA PHE A 69 5.28 11.31 -8.38
C PHE A 69 6.22 10.61 -9.39
N HIS A 70 7.08 11.36 -10.08
CA HIS A 70 8.05 10.79 -11.01
C HIS A 70 9.07 9.88 -10.32
N ALA A 71 9.51 10.23 -9.12
CA ALA A 71 10.40 9.38 -8.33
C ALA A 71 9.75 8.03 -8.00
N LEU A 72 8.48 8.03 -7.57
CA LEU A 72 7.71 6.80 -7.30
C LEU A 72 7.52 5.95 -8.57
N VAL A 73 7.26 6.58 -9.71
CA VAL A 73 7.15 5.91 -11.01
C VAL A 73 8.45 5.18 -11.37
N ARG A 74 9.61 5.84 -11.26
CA ARG A 74 10.91 5.20 -11.56
C ARG A 74 11.17 4.01 -10.66
N VAL A 75 10.93 4.14 -9.35
CA VAL A 75 11.12 3.04 -8.40
C VAL A 75 10.23 1.84 -8.75
N ARG A 76 8.97 2.07 -9.12
CA ARG A 76 8.06 1.01 -9.57
C ARG A 76 8.59 0.31 -10.83
N GLU A 77 9.06 1.07 -11.82
CA GLU A 77 9.58 0.52 -13.08
C GLU A 77 10.83 -0.33 -12.86
N ASP A 78 11.76 0.14 -12.03
CA ASP A 78 12.95 -0.61 -11.63
C ASP A 78 12.59 -1.92 -10.94
N LEU A 79 11.64 -1.89 -10.00
CA LEU A 79 11.19 -3.11 -9.31
C LEU A 79 10.49 -4.07 -10.28
N HIS A 80 9.62 -3.57 -11.16
CA HIS A 80 8.95 -4.38 -12.17
C HIS A 80 9.95 -5.09 -13.09
N ALA A 81 10.98 -4.37 -13.57
CA ALA A 81 12.03 -4.96 -14.39
C ALA A 81 12.83 -6.04 -13.65
N ARG A 82 13.21 -5.79 -12.38
CA ARG A 82 13.94 -6.77 -11.56
C ARG A 82 13.14 -8.05 -11.31
N VAL A 83 11.84 -7.92 -11.02
CA VAL A 83 10.99 -9.08 -10.76
C VAL A 83 10.68 -9.83 -12.06
N THR A 84 10.48 -9.11 -13.18
CA THR A 84 10.36 -9.71 -14.52
C THR A 84 11.56 -10.61 -14.82
N GLN A 85 12.77 -10.10 -14.61
CA GLN A 85 14.00 -10.87 -14.81
C GLN A 85 14.05 -12.12 -13.93
N ARG A 86 13.70 -11.99 -12.64
CA ARG A 86 13.66 -13.13 -11.70
C ARG A 86 12.65 -14.20 -12.12
N LEU A 87 11.48 -13.80 -12.63
CA LEU A 87 10.47 -14.75 -13.11
C LEU A 87 10.97 -15.50 -14.35
N LEU A 88 11.58 -14.80 -15.31
CA LEU A 88 12.20 -15.43 -16.50
C LEU A 88 13.31 -16.42 -16.13
N GLU A 89 14.08 -16.13 -15.09
CA GLU A 89 15.13 -17.02 -14.59
C GLU A 89 14.55 -18.25 -13.88
N ALA A 90 13.39 -18.11 -13.22
CA ALA A 90 12.72 -19.22 -12.53
C ALA A 90 11.97 -20.19 -13.48
N GLU A 91 11.76 -19.80 -14.73
CA GLU A 91 11.12 -20.61 -15.77
C GLU A 91 12.11 -21.53 -16.53
N GLN A 92 13.42 -21.37 -16.31
CA GLN A 92 14.51 -22.16 -16.94
C GLN A 92 14.91 -23.38 -16.09
#